data_AF-A0A4R3TRT4-F1
#
_entry.id   AF-A0A4R3TRT4-F1
#
_cell.length_a   1.000
_cell.length_b   1.000
_cell.length_c   1.000
_cell.angle_alpha   90.00
_cell.angle_beta   90.00
_cell.angle_gamma   90.00
#
_symmetry.space_group_name_H-M   'P 1'
#
loop_
_entity.id
_entity.type
_entity.pdbx_description
1 polymer ?
#
loop_
_entity_poly.entity_id
_entity_poly.type
_entity_poly.pdbx_seq_one_letter_code
_entity_poly.pdbx_strand_id
1 'polypeptide(L)' 'MSTLQKTIADKFLAKLAEDEDFDSRKIKQITDLLAADKKPKADDFAKVFASDDAGDIE' A
#
# COMPACT_ATOMS: atom_id res chain seq x y z
N MET A 1 9.78 -13.06 -2.73
CA MET A 1 8.86 -13.35 -1.59
C MET A 1 8.69 -14.85 -1.43
N SER A 2 8.57 -15.34 -0.18
CA SER A 2 8.08 -16.71 0.06
C SER A 2 6.60 -16.80 -0.29
N THR A 3 6.11 -18.02 -0.57
CA THR A 3 4.73 -18.28 -1.01
C THR A 3 3.68 -17.78 -0.01
N LEU A 4 3.94 -17.87 1.29
CA LEU A 4 3.02 -17.38 2.32
C LEU A 4 2.93 -15.85 2.33
N GLN A 5 4.07 -15.17 2.22
CA GLN A 5 4.12 -13.70 2.19
C GLN A 5 3.38 -13.15 0.98
N LYS A 6 3.53 -13.81 -0.18
CA LYS A 6 2.78 -13.48 -1.39
C LYS A 6 1.27 -13.62 -1.18
N THR A 7 0.82 -14.74 -0.63
CA THR A 7 -0.62 -14.95 -0.34
C THR A 7 -1.18 -13.91 0.63
N ILE A 8 -0.41 -13.47 1.62
CA ILE A 8 -0.82 -12.41 2.55
C ILE A 8 -0.91 -11.08 1.82
N ALA A 9 0.10 -10.73 1.00
CA ALA A 9 0.11 -9.51 0.21
C ALA A 9 -1.06 -9.45 -0.79
N ASP A 10 -1.34 -10.54 -1.49
CA ASP A 10 -2.44 -10.62 -2.45
C ASP A 10 -3.81 -10.41 -1.76
N LYS A 11 -4.03 -11.03 -0.60
CA LYS A 11 -5.25 -10.81 0.19
C LYS A 11 -5.37 -9.40 0.73
N PHE A 12 -4.27 -8.81 1.17
CA PHE A 12 -4.23 -7.44 1.65
C PHE A 12 -4.57 -6.46 0.54
N LEU A 13 -3.94 -6.59 -0.63
CA LEU A 13 -4.21 -5.74 -1.80
C LEU A 13 -5.63 -5.92 -2.33
N ALA A 14 -6.16 -7.16 -2.34
CA ALA A 14 -7.55 -7.40 -2.70
C ALA A 14 -8.53 -6.70 -1.75
N LYS A 15 -8.23 -6.70 -0.44
CA LYS A 15 -9.04 -5.98 0.54
C LYS A 15 -8.94 -4.47 0.43
N LEU A 16 -7.77 -3.94 0.10
CA LEU A 16 -7.62 -2.52 -0.21
C LEU A 16 -8.36 -2.13 -1.49
N ALA A 17 -8.41 -3.01 -2.51
CA ALA A 17 -9.15 -2.74 -3.74
C ALA A 17 -10.68 -2.74 -3.58
N GLU A 18 -11.20 -3.34 -2.49
CA GLU A 18 -12.61 -3.29 -2.12
C GLU A 18 -13.00 -1.98 -1.42
N ASP A 19 -12.00 -1.19 -1.00
CA ASP A 19 -12.18 0.04 -0.22
C ASP A 19 -12.06 1.26 -1.15
N GLU A 20 -13.07 2.13 -1.08
CA GLU A 20 -13.24 3.30 -1.93
C GLU A 20 -12.22 4.42 -1.64
N ASP A 21 -11.55 4.40 -0.49
CA ASP A 21 -10.44 5.31 -0.15
C ASP A 21 -9.12 4.95 -0.87
N PHE A 22 -9.08 3.80 -1.55
CA PHE A 22 -7.89 3.23 -2.19
C PHE A 22 -8.00 3.21 -3.72
N ASP A 23 -7.65 4.35 -4.31
CA ASP A 23 -7.42 4.46 -5.74
C ASP A 23 -6.37 3.45 -6.26
N SER A 24 -6.51 3.06 -7.53
CA SER A 24 -5.55 2.18 -8.22
C SER A 24 -4.10 2.68 -8.14
N ARG A 25 -3.89 3.99 -7.96
CA ARG A 25 -2.58 4.61 -7.74
C ARG A 25 -1.97 4.22 -6.39
N LYS A 26 -2.73 4.30 -5.30
CA LYS A 26 -2.28 3.91 -3.94
C LYS A 26 -2.00 2.41 -3.89
N ILE A 27 -2.89 1.60 -4.47
CA ILE A 27 -2.74 0.13 -4.55
C ILE A 27 -1.45 -0.22 -5.29
N LYS A 28 -1.14 0.46 -6.40
CA LYS A 28 0.11 0.26 -7.13
C LYS A 28 1.33 0.61 -6.28
N GLN A 29 1.32 1.72 -5.56
CA GLN A 29 2.43 2.12 -4.68
C GLN A 29 2.67 1.11 -3.56
N ILE A 30 1.62 0.61 -2.91
CA ILE A 30 1.71 -0.44 -1.89
C ILE A 30 2.25 -1.74 -2.50
N THR A 31 1.80 -2.10 -3.70
CA THR A 31 2.29 -3.28 -4.43
C THR A 31 3.79 -3.17 -4.71
N ASP A 32 4.25 -2.01 -5.21
CA ASP A 32 5.67 -1.74 -5.50
C ASP A 32 6.51 -1.77 -4.21
N LEU A 33 5.99 -1.28 -3.07
CA LEU A 33 6.64 -1.36 -1.77
C LEU A 33 6.78 -2.78 -1.24
N LEU A 34 5.74 -3.61 -1.41
CA LEU A 34 5.76 -5.01 -0.99
C LEU A 34 6.65 -5.86 -1.91
N ALA A 35 6.71 -5.53 -3.20
CA ALA A 35 7.52 -6.23 -4.19
C ALA A 35 9.02 -5.84 -4.16
N ALA A 36 9.37 -4.73 -3.52
CA ALA A 36 10.75 -4.32 -3.38
C ALA A 36 11.57 -5.36 -2.60
N ASP A 37 12.83 -5.55 -2.99
CA ASP A 37 13.76 -6.50 -2.33
C ASP A 37 14.18 -6.03 -0.92
N LYS A 38 13.71 -4.85 -0.49
CA LYS A 38 13.93 -4.29 0.84
C LYS A 38 12.70 -4.50 1.70
N LYS A 39 12.92 -4.76 2.99
CA LYS A 39 11.83 -4.76 3.99
C LYS A 39 11.20 -3.35 4.01
N PRO A 40 9.92 -3.21 3.64
CA PRO A 40 9.28 -1.89 3.64
C PRO A 40 9.14 -1.37 5.07
N LYS A 41 9.44 -0.09 5.28
CA LYS A 41 9.32 0.56 6.59
C LYS A 41 7.91 1.11 6.79
N ALA A 42 7.49 1.26 8.04
CA ALA A 42 6.22 1.89 8.37
C ALA A 42 6.09 3.29 7.75
N ASP A 43 7.18 4.07 7.75
CA ASP A 43 7.24 5.38 7.09
C ASP A 43 6.97 5.33 5.58
N ASP A 44 7.40 4.25 4.90
CA ASP A 44 7.18 4.11 3.45
C ASP A 44 5.70 3.89 3.15
N PHE A 45 5.01 3.11 3.98
CA PHE A 45 3.58 2.93 3.92
C PHE A 45 2.84 4.23 4.25
N ALA A 46 3.21 4.91 5.33
CA ALA A 46 2.60 6.17 5.76
C ALA A 46 2.62 7.23 4.64
N LYS A 47 3.68 7.27 3.83
CA LYS A 47 3.74 8.16 2.66
C LYS A 47 2.69 7.85 1.60
N VAL A 48 2.37 6.58 1.37
CA VAL A 48 1.32 6.20 0.41
C VAL A 48 -0.06 6.61 0.91
N PHE A 49 -0.32 6.46 2.21
CA PHE A 49 -1.59 6.88 2.82
C PHE A 49 -1.70 8.40 2.98
N ALA A 50 -0.60 9.11 3.19
CA ALA A 50 -0.56 10.56 3.30
C ALA A 50 -0.56 11.31 1.95
N SER A 51 -0.51 10.60 0.82
CA SER A 51 -0.42 11.21 -0.52
C SER A 51 -1.78 11.57 -1.13
N ASP A 52 -2.90 11.32 -0.45
CA ASP A 52 -4.19 11.95 -0.74
C ASP A 52 -4.51 12.91 0.40
N ASP A 53 -4.66 14.19 0.07
CA ASP A 53 -4.99 15.30 0.97
C ASP A 53 -3.99 15.61 2.10
N ALA A 54 -2.81 16.12 1.70
CA ALA A 54 -2.31 17.34 2.33
C ALA A 54 -3.01 18.56 1.73
N GLY A 55 -4.35 18.55 1.77
CA GLY A 55 -5.18 19.74 1.61
C GLY A 55 -5.61 20.16 3.02
N ASP A 56 -4.94 21.17 3.54
CA ASP A 56 -5.36 22.02 4.67
C ASP A 56 -6.08 21.35 5.86
N ILE A 57 -5.30 21.10 6.93
CA ILE A 57 -5.84 21.25 8.28
C ILE A 57 -5.42 22.65 8.74
N GLU A 58 -6.27 23.64 8.48
CA GLU A 58 -6.28 24.95 9.17
C GLU A 58 -6.76 24.79 10.63
#